data_AF-A0A9E0LHH3-F1
#
_entry.id   AF-A0A9E0LHH3-F1
#
_cell.length_a   1.000
_cell.length_b   1.000
_cell.length_c   1.000
_cell.angle_alpha   90.00
_cell.angle_beta   90.00
_cell.angle_gamma   90.00
#
_symmetry.space_group_name_H-M   'P 1'
#
loop_
_entity.id
_entity.type
_entity.pdbx_description
1 polymer ?
#
loop_
_entity_poly.entity_id
_entity_poly.type
_entity_poly.pdbx_seq_one_letter_code
_entity_poly.pdbx_strand_id
1 'polypeptide(L)'
;MTEILESVFENYRALQSYSDSGTVAVEIESIGKKFSGEKKLLTGSVFTTSFMRNALGSVKEPHLFRYQFTSTGHFAELKEDNLNFICSNHEGVFKRSPEEGLGPCPSLALAVADTAAVSFAGSYYIASLLMAGIVEGRQWFFNRLSDIEVLNNTDQIHLRAKIKDGLVDLFIDAEQLIFRRMIVARPTSTAKFVWQDTVLNGEINTRVFDQYRF
;
A
#
# COMPACT_ATOMS: atom_id res chain seq x y z
N MET A 1 -15.61 2.84 -13.43
CA MET A 1 -15.27 3.24 -12.06
C MET A 1 -16.43 4.06 -11.52
N THR A 2 -16.80 3.95 -10.24
CA THR A 2 -17.89 4.76 -9.66
C THR A 2 -17.41 6.20 -9.41
N GLU A 3 -18.33 7.17 -9.43
CA GLU A 3 -18.03 8.60 -9.21
C GLU A 3 -17.34 8.87 -7.86
N ILE A 4 -17.75 8.14 -6.80
CA ILE A 4 -17.14 8.24 -5.48
C ILE A 4 -15.67 7.82 -5.52
N LEU A 5 -15.37 6.70 -6.18
CA LEU A 5 -14.01 6.18 -6.24
C LEU A 5 -13.12 7.08 -7.10
N GLU A 6 -13.65 7.66 -8.18
CA GLU A 6 -12.93 8.69 -8.95
C GLU A 6 -12.64 9.93 -8.10
N SER A 7 -13.63 10.41 -7.33
CA SER A 7 -13.46 11.59 -6.44
C SER A 7 -12.37 11.35 -5.39
N VAL A 8 -12.30 10.14 -4.83
CA VAL A 8 -11.20 9.75 -3.93
C VAL A 8 -9.86 9.85 -4.66
N PHE A 9 -9.74 9.33 -5.88
CA PHE A 9 -8.48 9.42 -6.62
C PHE A 9 -8.12 10.84 -7.02
N GLU A 10 -9.08 11.67 -7.41
CA GLU A 10 -8.85 13.09 -7.67
C GLU A 10 -8.33 13.80 -6.41
N ASN A 11 -8.88 13.49 -5.24
CA ASN A 11 -8.39 14.00 -3.96
C ASN A 11 -6.93 13.60 -3.72
N TYR A 12 -6.58 12.31 -3.86
CA TYR A 12 -5.18 11.84 -3.75
C TYR A 12 -4.26 12.49 -4.80
N ARG A 13 -4.72 12.69 -6.03
CA ARG A 13 -3.94 13.36 -7.10
C ARG A 13 -3.67 14.83 -6.74
N ALA A 14 -4.58 15.52 -6.08
CA ALA A 14 -4.43 16.91 -5.68
C ALA A 14 -3.44 17.14 -4.53
N LEU A 15 -3.10 16.09 -3.76
CA LEU A 15 -2.18 16.21 -2.63
C LEU A 15 -0.77 16.61 -3.08
N GLN A 16 -0.18 17.57 -2.36
CA GLN A 16 1.24 17.93 -2.43
C GLN A 16 2.08 17.01 -1.56
N SER A 17 1.54 16.59 -0.42
CA SER A 17 2.19 15.62 0.45
C SER A 17 1.14 14.72 1.10
N TYR A 18 1.57 13.51 1.39
CA TYR A 18 0.76 12.50 2.05
C TYR A 18 1.64 11.66 2.96
N SER A 19 1.21 11.46 4.20
CA SER A 19 1.83 10.50 5.09
C SER A 19 0.77 9.68 5.79
N ASP A 20 1.03 8.40 5.97
CA ASP A 20 0.19 7.51 6.76
C ASP A 20 1.03 6.52 7.55
N SER A 21 0.39 5.87 8.51
CA SER A 21 0.84 4.61 9.05
C SER A 21 -0.32 3.63 9.11
N GLY A 22 -0.08 2.40 9.52
CA GLY A 22 -1.18 1.47 9.68
C GLY A 22 -0.75 0.04 9.89
N THR A 23 -1.74 -0.84 9.78
CA THR A 23 -1.56 -2.28 9.94
C THR A 23 -2.14 -3.04 8.76
N VAL A 24 -1.48 -4.15 8.43
CA VAL A 24 -2.00 -5.19 7.55
C VAL A 24 -2.15 -6.45 8.39
N ALA A 25 -3.35 -7.02 8.42
CA ALA A 25 -3.59 -8.33 9.00
C ALA A 25 -4.04 -9.29 7.89
N VAL A 26 -3.46 -10.48 7.84
CA VAL A 26 -3.78 -11.49 6.85
C VAL A 26 -4.13 -12.79 7.54
N GLU A 27 -5.32 -13.29 7.21
CA GLU A 27 -5.74 -14.64 7.53
C GLU A 27 -5.59 -15.49 6.28
N ILE A 28 -4.79 -16.56 6.35
CA ILE A 28 -4.60 -17.51 5.25
C ILE A 28 -5.26 -18.82 5.66
N GLU A 29 -6.21 -19.26 4.84
CA GLU A 29 -6.84 -20.56 4.95
C GLU A 29 -5.96 -21.57 4.21
N SER A 30 -5.44 -22.56 4.94
CA SER A 30 -4.62 -23.62 4.35
C SER A 30 -5.46 -24.47 3.39
N ILE A 31 -5.33 -24.26 2.08
CA ILE A 31 -5.79 -25.24 1.09
C ILE A 31 -4.66 -26.23 0.85
N GLY A 32 -4.57 -27.27 1.68
CA GLY A 32 -3.57 -28.32 1.46
C GLY A 32 -3.65 -29.50 2.41
N LYS A 33 -4.16 -30.63 1.90
CA LYS A 33 -4.17 -32.00 2.46
C LYS A 33 -2.83 -32.56 2.98
N LYS A 34 -1.74 -31.76 3.01
CA LYS A 34 -0.40 -32.18 3.46
C LYS A 34 -0.19 -32.03 4.97
N PHE A 35 -1.01 -31.22 5.63
CA PHE A 35 -0.99 -31.05 7.08
C PHE A 35 -2.39 -31.36 7.58
N SER A 36 -2.55 -32.48 8.27
CA SER A 36 -3.82 -33.05 8.73
C SER A 36 -4.51 -32.15 9.78
N GLY A 37 -5.08 -31.04 9.35
CA GLY A 37 -5.89 -30.11 10.14
C GLY A 37 -6.04 -28.75 9.44
N GLU A 38 -7.20 -28.11 9.59
CA GLU A 38 -7.39 -26.70 9.21
C GLU A 38 -6.46 -25.82 10.07
N LYS A 39 -5.29 -25.47 9.54
CA LYS A 39 -4.44 -24.44 10.15
C LYS A 39 -4.74 -23.10 9.49
N LYS A 40 -5.43 -22.23 10.23
CA LYS A 40 -5.50 -20.80 9.93
C LYS A 40 -4.16 -20.18 10.31
N LEU A 41 -3.46 -19.57 9.35
CA LEU A 41 -2.29 -18.76 9.64
C LEU A 41 -2.75 -17.31 9.78
N LEU A 42 -2.51 -16.73 10.97
CA LEU A 42 -2.73 -15.31 11.23
C LEU A 42 -1.37 -14.63 11.27
N THR A 43 -1.22 -13.58 10.48
CA THR A 43 0.04 -12.84 10.35
C THR A 43 -0.27 -11.39 10.01
N GLY A 44 0.69 -10.48 10.22
CA GLY A 44 0.47 -9.07 9.93
C GLY A 44 1.73 -8.22 10.01
N SER A 45 1.67 -7.05 9.40
CA SER A 45 2.74 -6.05 9.39
C SER A 45 2.22 -4.70 9.84
N VAL A 46 3.12 -3.89 10.38
CA VAL A 46 2.91 -2.43 10.44
C VAL A 46 3.51 -1.81 9.20
N PHE A 47 2.91 -0.73 8.72
CA PHE A 47 3.43 0.04 7.61
C PHE A 47 3.46 1.54 7.89
N THR A 48 4.27 2.24 7.12
CA THR A 48 4.32 3.70 7.08
C THR A 48 4.58 4.11 5.65
N THR A 49 3.82 5.08 5.15
CA THR A 49 4.02 5.63 3.81
C THR A 49 4.25 7.12 3.90
N SER A 50 5.15 7.62 3.06
CA SER A 50 5.33 9.04 2.82
C SER A 50 5.43 9.28 1.34
N PHE A 51 4.75 10.32 0.88
CA PHE A 51 4.75 10.77 -0.51
C PHE A 51 4.85 12.29 -0.53
N MET A 52 5.70 12.81 -1.40
CA MET A 52 5.81 14.24 -1.66
C MET A 52 5.84 14.47 -3.16
N ARG A 53 4.86 15.23 -3.63
CA ARG A 53 4.85 15.76 -4.99
C ARG A 53 5.92 16.84 -5.09
N ASN A 54 6.65 16.80 -6.18
CA ASN A 54 7.57 17.87 -6.48
C ASN A 54 6.78 19.04 -7.10
N ALA A 55 7.00 20.25 -6.56
CA ALA A 55 6.33 21.48 -6.97
C ALA A 55 6.54 21.86 -8.46
N LEU A 56 7.57 21.33 -9.12
CA LEU A 56 7.95 21.79 -10.46
C LEU A 56 7.51 20.92 -11.64
N GLY A 57 6.95 19.72 -11.42
CA GLY A 57 6.47 18.84 -12.50
C GLY A 57 7.49 18.56 -13.61
N SER A 58 8.76 18.88 -13.38
CA SER A 58 9.80 18.82 -14.40
C SER A 58 10.38 17.42 -14.41
N VAL A 59 10.72 16.93 -15.61
CA VAL A 59 11.36 15.62 -15.82
C VAL A 59 12.67 15.46 -15.02
N LYS A 60 13.21 16.54 -14.45
CA LYS A 60 14.48 16.57 -13.72
C LYS A 60 14.38 16.24 -12.23
N GLU A 61 13.21 16.33 -11.60
CA GLU A 61 13.08 16.02 -10.17
C GLU A 61 11.89 15.09 -9.89
N PRO A 62 12.14 13.81 -9.56
CA PRO A 62 11.08 12.83 -9.38
C PRO A 62 10.26 13.12 -8.13
N HIS A 63 9.02 12.63 -8.12
CA HIS A 63 8.23 12.58 -6.88
C HIS A 63 8.92 11.68 -5.85
N LEU A 64 8.88 12.10 -4.60
CA LEU A 64 9.50 11.37 -3.51
C LEU A 64 8.48 10.41 -2.93
N PHE A 65 8.88 9.15 -2.78
CA PHE A 65 8.03 8.10 -2.24
C PHE A 65 8.83 7.26 -1.27
N ARG A 66 8.18 6.85 -0.18
CA ARG A 66 8.73 5.89 0.76
C ARG A 66 7.60 5.03 1.29
N TYR A 67 7.80 3.72 1.23
CA TYR A 67 6.94 2.75 1.87
C TYR A 67 7.80 1.85 2.75
N GLN A 68 7.54 1.88 4.05
CA GLN A 68 8.26 1.11 5.07
C GLN A 68 7.29 0.09 5.68
N PHE A 69 7.76 -1.13 5.93
CA PHE A 69 6.94 -2.18 6.53
C PHE A 69 7.77 -3.24 7.24
N THR A 70 7.20 -3.89 8.25
CA THR A 70 7.84 -5.02 8.93
C THR A 70 7.56 -6.34 8.19
N SER A 71 8.55 -7.23 8.12
CA SER A 71 8.34 -8.63 7.71
C SER A 71 7.36 -9.34 8.65
N THR A 72 6.73 -10.41 8.17
CA THR A 72 5.69 -11.14 8.92
C THR A 72 5.89 -12.67 8.83
N GLY A 73 5.19 -13.43 9.68
CA GLY A 73 5.24 -14.88 9.68
C GLY A 73 6.66 -15.41 9.92
N HIS A 74 7.06 -16.45 9.19
CA HIS A 74 8.39 -17.05 9.32
C HIS A 74 9.53 -16.05 9.08
N PHE A 75 9.30 -14.99 8.29
CA PHE A 75 10.31 -13.95 8.03
C PHE A 75 10.50 -12.97 9.21
N ALA A 76 9.55 -12.88 10.13
CA ALA A 76 9.67 -12.04 11.33
C ALA A 76 10.49 -12.71 12.44
N GLU A 77 10.42 -14.05 12.54
CA GLU A 77 11.06 -14.84 13.60
C GLU A 77 12.59 -14.95 13.43
N LEU A 78 13.11 -14.62 12.25
CA LEU A 78 14.50 -14.89 11.87
C LEU A 78 15.48 -13.72 12.14
N LYS A 79 15.04 -12.55 12.61
CA LYS A 79 15.88 -11.33 12.59
C LYS A 79 15.64 -10.34 13.73
N GLU A 80 16.73 -9.77 14.26
CA GLU A 80 16.71 -8.63 15.20
C GLU A 80 16.25 -7.31 14.53
N ASP A 81 16.44 -7.19 13.21
CA ASP A 81 15.91 -6.10 12.37
C ASP A 81 15.04 -6.70 11.27
N ASN A 82 13.73 -6.42 11.30
CA ASN A 82 12.75 -6.94 10.37
C ASN A 82 12.18 -5.86 9.43
N LEU A 83 12.87 -4.73 9.30
CA LEU A 83 12.37 -3.57 8.58
C LEU A 83 12.68 -3.65 7.09
N ASN A 84 11.66 -3.55 6.26
CA ASN A 84 11.78 -3.42 4.82
C ASN A 84 11.37 -2.02 4.40
N PHE A 85 11.92 -1.54 3.29
CA PHE A 85 11.38 -0.36 2.65
C PHE A 85 11.61 -0.34 1.14
N ILE A 86 10.82 0.49 0.48
CA ILE A 86 11.04 0.97 -0.87
C ILE A 86 11.09 2.49 -0.78
N CYS A 87 12.04 3.12 -1.45
CA CYS A 87 12.04 4.57 -1.60
C CYS A 87 12.39 5.00 -3.02
N SER A 88 11.90 6.18 -3.41
CA SER A 88 12.36 6.92 -4.57
C SER A 88 12.76 8.33 -4.14
N ASN A 89 13.94 8.75 -4.58
CA ASN A 89 14.46 10.10 -4.37
C ASN A 89 15.16 10.60 -5.65
N HIS A 90 15.93 11.69 -5.55
CA HIS A 90 16.65 12.29 -6.67
C HIS A 90 17.79 11.41 -7.23
N GLU A 91 18.26 10.41 -6.49
CA GLU A 91 19.33 9.50 -6.91
C GLU A 91 18.80 8.23 -7.59
N GLY A 92 17.50 7.95 -7.44
CA GLY A 92 16.85 6.82 -8.07
C GLY A 92 15.86 6.12 -7.16
N VAL A 93 15.70 4.82 -7.38
CA VAL A 93 14.80 3.96 -6.61
C VAL A 93 15.63 2.93 -5.88
N PHE A 94 15.28 2.70 -4.62
CA PHE A 94 15.97 1.75 -3.76
C PHE A 94 14.97 0.88 -3.03
N LYS A 95 15.41 -0.33 -2.69
CA LYS A 95 14.70 -1.22 -1.79
C LYS A 95 15.66 -1.78 -0.76
N ARG A 96 15.16 -2.03 0.43
CA ARG A 96 15.89 -2.73 1.49
C ARG A 96 15.11 -3.94 1.95
N SER A 97 15.82 -5.05 2.13
CA SER A 97 15.38 -6.16 2.95
C SER A 97 16.42 -6.48 4.04
N PRO A 98 16.02 -7.10 5.16
CA PRO A 98 16.95 -7.61 6.18
C PRO A 98 17.95 -8.67 5.71
N GLU A 99 17.73 -9.27 4.53
CA GLU A 99 18.57 -10.33 3.97
C GLU A 99 19.59 -9.78 2.98
N GLU A 100 19.15 -8.85 2.12
CA GLU A 100 19.95 -8.36 1.01
C GLU A 100 20.58 -6.98 1.30
N GLY A 101 20.15 -6.33 2.40
CA GLY A 101 20.54 -4.96 2.68
C GLY A 101 19.89 -3.97 1.72
N LEU A 102 20.52 -2.81 1.53
CA LEU A 102 20.05 -1.78 0.61
C LEU A 102 20.55 -2.07 -0.81
N GLY A 103 19.64 -2.08 -1.78
CA GLY A 103 19.96 -2.25 -3.19
C GLY A 103 19.24 -1.24 -4.08
N PRO A 104 19.87 -0.81 -5.19
CA PRO A 104 19.19 -0.02 -6.20
C PRO A 104 18.15 -0.87 -6.93
N CYS A 105 17.11 -0.21 -7.44
CA CYS A 105 16.07 -0.83 -8.26
C CYS A 105 15.89 -0.03 -9.56
N PRO A 106 15.73 -0.69 -10.72
CA PRO A 106 15.50 -0.01 -12.00
C PRO A 106 14.28 0.92 -12.05
N SER A 107 13.24 0.64 -11.24
CA SER A 107 12.04 1.48 -11.19
C SER A 107 11.21 1.22 -9.94
N LEU A 108 10.37 2.18 -9.57
CA LEU A 108 9.45 2.05 -8.43
C LEU A 108 8.43 0.92 -8.67
N ALA A 109 7.97 0.75 -9.91
CA ALA A 109 7.10 -0.33 -10.32
C ALA A 109 7.69 -1.72 -10.01
N LEU A 110 8.98 -1.91 -10.33
CA LEU A 110 9.67 -3.17 -10.09
C LEU A 110 9.92 -3.38 -8.59
N ALA A 111 10.32 -2.33 -7.86
CA ALA A 111 10.49 -2.41 -6.41
C ALA A 111 9.18 -2.81 -5.70
N VAL A 112 8.05 -2.25 -6.12
CA VAL A 112 6.72 -2.60 -5.62
C VAL A 112 6.37 -4.05 -5.95
N ALA A 113 6.61 -4.50 -7.19
CA ALA A 113 6.33 -5.88 -7.59
C ALA A 113 7.16 -6.89 -6.77
N ASP A 114 8.45 -6.64 -6.58
CA ASP A 114 9.36 -7.52 -5.82
C ASP A 114 8.95 -7.64 -4.35
N THR A 115 8.48 -6.55 -3.76
CA THR A 115 8.10 -6.48 -2.34
C THR A 115 6.64 -6.87 -2.07
N ALA A 116 5.81 -7.04 -3.10
CA ALA A 116 4.43 -7.42 -2.94
C ALA A 116 4.29 -8.80 -2.27
N ALA A 117 5.18 -9.74 -2.54
CA ALA A 117 5.18 -11.05 -1.87
C ALA A 117 5.52 -10.94 -0.37
N VAL A 118 6.39 -10.00 0.01
CA VAL A 118 6.88 -9.81 1.38
C VAL A 118 5.91 -8.98 2.23
N SER A 119 5.17 -8.06 1.60
CA SER A 119 4.24 -7.14 2.26
C SER A 119 2.76 -7.56 2.18
N PHE A 120 2.46 -8.79 1.76
CA PHE A 120 1.09 -9.25 1.42
C PHE A 120 0.36 -8.31 0.45
N ALA A 121 1.08 -7.86 -0.56
CA ALA A 121 0.67 -6.85 -1.54
C ALA A 121 0.36 -5.47 -0.95
N GLY A 122 0.73 -5.18 0.31
CA GLY A 122 0.56 -3.86 0.91
C GLY A 122 1.29 -2.76 0.15
N SER A 123 2.54 -3.01 -0.26
CA SER A 123 3.27 -2.08 -1.14
C SER A 123 2.53 -1.87 -2.46
N TYR A 124 1.95 -2.93 -3.02
CA TYR A 124 1.19 -2.88 -4.26
C TYR A 124 -0.11 -2.07 -4.14
N TYR A 125 -0.87 -2.24 -3.06
CA TYR A 125 -2.12 -1.50 -2.85
C TYR A 125 -1.88 -0.03 -2.53
N ILE A 126 -0.93 0.26 -1.65
CA ILE A 126 -0.59 1.63 -1.25
C ILE A 126 0.09 2.38 -2.41
N ALA A 127 0.97 1.71 -3.16
CA ALA A 127 1.50 2.29 -4.37
C ALA A 127 0.39 2.47 -5.43
N SER A 128 -0.58 1.56 -5.57
CA SER A 128 -1.71 1.77 -6.49
C SER A 128 -2.58 2.98 -6.12
N LEU A 129 -2.61 3.36 -4.84
CA LEU A 129 -3.30 4.54 -4.33
C LEU A 129 -2.54 5.83 -4.66
N LEU A 130 -1.25 5.86 -4.35
CA LEU A 130 -0.42 7.08 -4.39
C LEU A 130 0.28 7.29 -5.73
N MET A 131 0.57 6.20 -6.47
CA MET A 131 1.23 6.26 -7.78
C MET A 131 0.30 6.70 -8.92
N ALA A 132 -1.00 6.92 -8.66
CA ALA A 132 -1.87 7.61 -9.62
C ALA A 132 -1.31 8.99 -10.02
N GLY A 133 -0.45 9.59 -9.18
CA GLY A 133 0.29 10.81 -9.47
C GLY A 133 1.77 10.64 -9.86
N ILE A 134 2.32 9.42 -9.90
CA ILE A 134 3.74 9.13 -10.22
C ILE A 134 3.88 8.36 -11.55
N VAL A 135 2.93 7.49 -11.88
CA VAL A 135 2.89 6.75 -13.13
C VAL A 135 1.50 6.91 -13.76
N GLU A 136 1.42 7.76 -14.78
CA GLU A 136 0.18 8.12 -15.46
C GLU A 136 -0.61 6.88 -15.93
N GLY A 137 -1.92 6.85 -15.65
CA GLY A 137 -2.83 5.79 -16.10
C GLY A 137 -2.74 4.44 -15.36
N ARG A 138 -2.03 4.36 -14.23
CA ARG A 138 -1.71 3.08 -13.57
C ARG A 138 -2.30 2.90 -12.18
N GLN A 139 -3.63 2.97 -12.06
CA GLN A 139 -4.38 2.46 -10.90
C GLN A 139 -4.53 0.94 -10.97
N TRP A 140 -3.43 0.19 -10.99
CA TRP A 140 -3.43 -1.23 -11.39
C TRP A 140 -4.38 -2.13 -10.61
N PHE A 141 -4.49 -1.93 -9.31
CA PHE A 141 -5.44 -2.68 -8.49
C PHE A 141 -6.87 -2.19 -8.73
N PHE A 142 -7.10 -0.89 -8.59
CA PHE A 142 -8.44 -0.31 -8.59
C PHE A 142 -9.14 -0.37 -9.96
N ASN A 143 -8.37 -0.37 -11.05
CA ASN A 143 -8.88 -0.61 -12.41
C ASN A 143 -9.41 -2.04 -12.63
N ARG A 144 -9.11 -2.98 -11.72
CA ARG A 144 -9.61 -4.36 -11.78
C ARG A 144 -10.88 -4.57 -10.96
N LEU A 145 -11.35 -3.54 -10.25
CA LEU A 145 -12.61 -3.60 -9.51
C LEU A 145 -13.79 -3.57 -10.49
N SER A 146 -14.73 -4.49 -10.30
CA SER A 146 -15.99 -4.54 -11.04
C SER A 146 -17.17 -4.64 -10.08
N ASP A 147 -18.40 -4.48 -10.57
CA ASP A 147 -19.64 -4.58 -9.79
C ASP A 147 -19.58 -3.79 -8.47
N ILE A 148 -19.21 -2.51 -8.55
CA ILE A 148 -19.02 -1.67 -7.37
C ILE A 148 -20.38 -1.22 -6.85
N GLU A 149 -20.72 -1.65 -5.64
CA GLU A 149 -21.93 -1.30 -4.90
C GLU A 149 -21.59 -0.35 -3.75
N VAL A 150 -22.47 0.63 -3.50
CA VAL A 150 -22.37 1.56 -2.38
C VAL A 150 -23.27 1.06 -1.25
N LEU A 151 -22.70 0.75 -0.10
CA LEU A 151 -23.39 0.18 1.07
C LEU A 151 -23.61 1.20 2.20
N ASN A 152 -23.34 2.49 1.95
CA ASN A 152 -23.47 3.68 2.81
C ASN A 152 -23.69 3.45 4.32
N ASN A 153 -22.74 3.91 5.13
CA ASN A 153 -22.87 4.06 6.57
C ASN A 153 -22.85 5.56 6.93
N THR A 154 -23.40 5.96 8.07
CA THR A 154 -23.61 7.39 8.41
C THR A 154 -22.31 8.20 8.50
N ASP A 155 -21.19 7.56 8.88
CA ASP A 155 -19.92 8.25 9.15
C ASP A 155 -18.82 7.88 8.14
N GLN A 156 -19.09 6.93 7.23
CA GLN A 156 -18.10 6.40 6.29
C GLN A 156 -18.80 5.82 5.05
N ILE A 157 -18.23 6.10 3.88
CA ILE A 157 -18.71 5.51 2.63
C ILE A 157 -18.11 4.11 2.51
N HIS A 158 -18.98 3.09 2.50
CA HIS A 158 -18.57 1.70 2.28
C HIS A 158 -18.85 1.33 0.82
N LEU A 159 -17.80 1.01 0.08
CA LEU A 159 -17.92 0.42 -1.26
C LEU A 159 -17.57 -1.06 -1.21
N ARG A 160 -18.38 -1.90 -1.87
CA ARG A 160 -18.07 -3.31 -2.12
C ARG A 160 -17.88 -3.52 -3.60
N ALA A 161 -16.82 -4.24 -3.97
CA ALA A 161 -16.50 -4.53 -5.36
C ALA A 161 -16.04 -5.98 -5.53
N LYS A 162 -16.10 -6.49 -6.75
CA LYS A 162 -15.53 -7.78 -7.13
C LYS A 162 -14.15 -7.60 -7.76
N ILE A 163 -13.32 -8.61 -7.59
CA ILE A 163 -12.11 -8.88 -8.39
C ILE A 163 -12.22 -10.30 -8.95
N LYS A 164 -11.37 -10.65 -9.93
CA LYS A 164 -11.40 -11.94 -10.64
C LYS A 164 -11.69 -13.15 -9.74
N ASP A 165 -11.02 -13.21 -8.59
CA ASP A 165 -11.09 -14.34 -7.65
C ASP A 165 -11.38 -13.84 -6.22
N GLY A 166 -12.30 -12.88 -6.03
CA GLY A 166 -12.54 -12.35 -4.70
C GLY A 166 -13.46 -11.14 -4.58
N LEU A 167 -13.56 -10.65 -3.36
CA LEU A 167 -14.31 -9.45 -2.98
C LEU A 167 -13.38 -8.42 -2.34
N VAL A 168 -13.71 -7.15 -2.55
CA VAL A 168 -13.00 -6.01 -1.98
C VAL A 168 -14.00 -5.12 -1.28
N ASP A 169 -13.83 -4.89 0.01
CA ASP A 169 -14.55 -3.88 0.77
C ASP A 169 -13.63 -2.68 1.02
N LEU A 170 -14.03 -1.50 0.56
CA LEU A 170 -13.34 -0.23 0.75
C LEU A 170 -14.15 0.64 1.70
N PHE A 171 -13.48 1.22 2.70
CA PHE A 171 -14.09 2.14 3.66
C PHE A 171 -13.39 3.49 3.53
N ILE A 172 -14.18 4.49 3.17
CA ILE A 172 -13.74 5.83 2.82
C ILE A 172 -14.31 6.82 3.85
N ASP A 173 -13.46 7.71 4.32
CA ASP A 173 -13.86 8.87 5.11
C ASP A 173 -14.73 9.79 4.26
N ALA A 174 -15.98 10.04 4.69
CA ALA A 174 -16.95 10.78 3.88
C ALA A 174 -16.59 12.27 3.73
N GLU A 175 -15.87 12.84 4.70
CA GLU A 175 -15.48 14.25 4.69
C GLU A 175 -14.16 14.45 3.94
N GLN A 176 -13.15 13.62 4.27
CA GLN A 176 -11.81 13.76 3.74
C GLN A 176 -11.62 13.04 2.40
N LEU A 177 -12.55 12.18 1.99
CA LEU A 177 -12.48 11.35 0.78
C LEU A 177 -11.16 10.58 0.67
N ILE A 178 -10.77 9.92 1.77
CA ILE A 178 -9.59 9.06 1.84
C ILE A 178 -9.94 7.67 2.37
N PHE A 179 -9.18 6.65 1.95
CA PHE A 179 -9.32 5.30 2.51
C PHE A 179 -8.92 5.26 3.98
N ARG A 180 -9.77 4.65 4.81
CA ARG A 180 -9.49 4.30 6.20
C ARG A 180 -9.24 2.82 6.37
N ARG A 181 -9.90 1.99 5.56
CA ARG A 181 -9.77 0.55 5.61
C ARG A 181 -10.02 -0.07 4.25
N MET A 182 -9.34 -1.17 3.97
CA MET A 182 -9.60 -2.03 2.83
C MET A 182 -9.54 -3.49 3.27
N ILE A 183 -10.48 -4.31 2.80
CA ILE A 183 -10.48 -5.75 2.99
C ILE A 183 -10.46 -6.39 1.62
N VAL A 184 -9.50 -7.27 1.36
CA VAL A 184 -9.40 -8.06 0.13
C VAL A 184 -9.57 -9.52 0.52
N ALA A 185 -10.74 -10.08 0.21
CA ALA A 185 -11.08 -11.48 0.45
C ALA A 185 -10.92 -12.29 -0.84
N ARG A 186 -10.14 -13.36 -0.77
CA ARG A 186 -9.89 -14.35 -1.83
C ARG A 186 -10.20 -15.75 -1.27
N PRO A 187 -10.39 -16.77 -2.13
CA PRO A 187 -10.70 -18.13 -1.70
C PRO A 187 -9.78 -18.73 -0.64
N THR A 188 -8.53 -18.27 -0.54
CA THR A 188 -7.52 -18.84 0.35
C THR A 188 -6.99 -17.84 1.39
N SER A 189 -7.42 -16.58 1.33
CA SER A 189 -6.89 -15.54 2.21
C SER A 189 -7.77 -14.31 2.29
N THR A 190 -7.77 -13.67 3.45
CA THR A 190 -8.35 -12.35 3.66
C THR A 190 -7.27 -11.42 4.19
N ALA A 191 -6.99 -10.36 3.44
CA ALA A 191 -6.07 -9.30 3.86
C ALA A 191 -6.87 -8.05 4.26
N LYS A 192 -6.60 -7.51 5.44
CA LYS A 192 -7.23 -6.30 5.99
C LYS A 192 -6.17 -5.24 6.21
N PHE A 193 -6.32 -4.13 5.51
CA PHE A 193 -5.51 -2.92 5.63
C PHE A 193 -6.27 -1.90 6.46
N VAL A 194 -5.62 -1.34 7.47
CA VAL A 194 -6.16 -0.26 8.29
C VAL A 194 -5.16 0.88 8.27
N TRP A 195 -5.58 2.01 7.71
CA TRP A 195 -4.82 3.26 7.72
C TRP A 195 -5.05 4.00 9.04
N GLN A 196 -3.97 4.51 9.59
CA GLN A 196 -3.88 5.18 10.88
C GLN A 196 -3.02 6.44 10.70
N ASP A 197 -3.26 7.46 11.53
CA ASP A 197 -2.46 8.69 11.57
C ASP A 197 -2.22 9.35 10.20
N THR A 198 -3.25 9.36 9.35
CA THR A 198 -3.16 9.95 8.01
C THR A 198 -3.03 11.47 8.10
N VAL A 199 -2.00 12.01 7.46
CA VAL A 199 -1.74 13.44 7.34
C VAL A 199 -1.74 13.83 5.86
N LEU A 200 -2.62 14.77 5.50
CA LEU A 200 -2.79 15.27 4.14
C LEU A 200 -2.18 16.67 4.04
N ASN A 201 -1.37 16.92 3.00
CA ASN A 201 -0.70 18.21 2.77
C ASN A 201 0.11 18.73 3.99
N GLY A 202 0.55 17.82 4.85
CA GLY A 202 1.40 18.15 6.00
C GLY A 202 2.86 18.33 5.62
N GLU A 203 3.63 19.00 6.48
CA GLU A 203 5.08 19.09 6.30
C GLU A 203 5.73 17.70 6.46
N ILE A 204 6.44 17.26 5.43
CA ILE A 204 7.23 16.03 5.47
C ILE A 204 8.70 16.41 5.45
N ASN A 205 9.45 15.98 6.47
CA ASN A 205 10.89 16.11 6.48
C ASN A 205 11.50 15.32 5.32
N THR A 206 12.06 16.00 4.32
CA THR A 206 12.63 15.37 3.11
C THR A 206 13.70 14.33 3.42
N ARG A 207 14.37 14.41 4.57
CA ARG A 207 15.37 13.43 5.00
C ARG A 207 14.79 12.01 5.14
N VAL A 208 13.48 11.83 5.32
CA VAL A 208 12.89 10.49 5.38
C VAL A 208 13.10 9.71 4.09
N PHE A 209 13.21 10.40 2.94
CA PHE A 209 13.47 9.77 1.63
C PHE A 209 14.95 9.43 1.40
N ASP A 210 15.83 10.01 2.21
CA ASP A 210 17.29 9.82 2.16
C ASP A 210 17.82 8.98 3.34
N GLN A 211 16.97 8.62 4.31
CA GLN A 211 17.35 7.75 5.42
C GLN A 211 17.82 6.40 4.88
N TYR A 212 18.91 5.88 5.46
CA TYR A 212 19.71 4.71 5.03
C TYR A 212 20.74 4.93 3.92
N ARG A 213 21.09 6.19 3.62
CA ARG A 213 22.41 6.53 3.07
C ARG A 213 23.50 6.08 4.05
N PHE A 214 24.47 5.32 3.55
CA PHE A 214 25.74 5.11 4.22
C PHE A 214 26.64 6.32 3.99
#